data_AF-A0AAU0L260-F1
#
_entry.id   AF-A0AAU0L260-F1
#
_cell.length_a   1.000
_cell.length_b   1.000
_cell.length_c   1.000
_cell.angle_alpha   90.00
_cell.angle_beta   90.00
_cell.angle_gamma   90.00
#
_symmetry.space_group_name_H-M   'P 1'
#
loop_
_entity.id
_entity.type
_entity.pdbx_description
1 polymer ?
#
loop_
_entity_poly.entity_id
_entity_poly.type
_entity_poly.pdbx_seq_one_letter_code
_entity_poly.pdbx_strand_id
1 'polypeptide(L)'
;MTTSTTAIDLSQLPEPTIVEQIDYETILTDALQDYYDRMDATGVEYTKLRESDPAYKLAEVFAYREMLVRQRANDSAKAVLLAYATGSDLDHKAAEKNLTRRLISEATETFDAVYETDASLRKRVQLAPEGYTTAGSEGSYLFHGMNADSRVKDIQPFSPTEGVVSIYVLSTEGDGTASETLLSNVSAALNQKRYDH
;
A
#
# COMPACT_ATOMS: atom_id res chain seq x y z
N MET A 1 -6.32 6.64 30.65
CA MET A 1 -5.17 6.62 29.73
C MET A 1 -5.73 6.52 28.33
N THR A 2 -5.72 7.60 27.56
CA THR A 2 -6.17 7.60 26.16
C THR A 2 -5.05 6.99 25.32
N THR A 3 -5.06 5.67 25.13
CA THR A 3 -4.28 5.04 24.06
C THR A 3 -4.91 5.50 22.75
N SER A 4 -4.36 6.55 22.18
CA SER A 4 -4.65 6.95 20.79
C SER A 4 -4.21 5.79 19.90
N THR A 5 -5.16 4.90 19.56
CA THR A 5 -5.05 3.94 18.45
C THR A 5 -5.22 4.67 17.12
N THR A 6 -4.53 5.81 16.96
CA THR A 6 -4.49 6.51 15.69
C THR A 6 -3.43 5.82 14.86
N ALA A 7 -3.87 4.85 14.07
CA ALA A 7 -3.05 4.21 13.05
C ALA A 7 -2.28 5.29 12.28
N ILE A 8 -0.96 5.13 12.13
CA ILE A 8 -0.11 6.07 11.41
C ILE A 8 -0.68 6.28 10.01
N ASP A 9 -0.88 7.53 9.59
CA ASP A 9 -1.31 7.83 8.23
C ASP A 9 -0.18 7.49 7.25
N LEU A 10 -0.27 6.30 6.66
CA LEU A 10 0.71 5.78 5.72
C LEU A 10 0.80 6.62 4.43
N SER A 11 -0.23 7.41 4.11
CA SER A 11 -0.23 8.28 2.93
C SER A 11 0.68 9.49 3.07
N GLN A 12 1.05 9.84 4.31
CA GLN A 12 1.90 10.99 4.62
C GLN A 12 3.36 10.60 4.83
N LEU A 13 3.71 9.32 4.68
CA LEU A 13 5.10 8.89 4.82
C LEU A 13 5.95 9.41 3.65
N PRO A 14 7.12 10.01 3.93
CA PRO A 14 8.02 10.43 2.88
C PRO A 14 8.49 9.21 2.08
N GLU A 15 8.76 9.41 0.79
CA GLU A 15 9.28 8.33 -0.04
C GLU A 15 10.57 7.76 0.55
N PRO A 16 10.73 6.42 0.57
CA PRO A 16 11.92 5.79 1.12
C PRO A 16 13.16 6.21 0.33
N THR A 17 14.26 6.49 1.03
CA THR A 17 15.55 6.92 0.45
C THR A 17 16.22 5.87 -0.45
N ILE A 18 15.65 4.67 -0.57
CA ILE A 18 16.12 3.61 -1.48
C ILE A 18 15.99 4.05 -2.95
N VAL A 19 15.17 5.07 -3.25
CA VAL A 19 14.96 5.59 -4.60
C VAL A 19 16.24 6.28 -5.11
N GLU A 20 17.09 5.54 -5.82
CA GLU A 20 18.23 6.11 -6.54
C GLU A 20 17.76 7.22 -7.49
N GLN A 21 18.54 8.29 -7.62
CA GLN A 21 18.22 9.43 -8.46
C GLN A 21 18.01 8.99 -9.92
N ILE A 22 16.81 9.27 -10.45
CA ILE A 22 16.30 8.87 -11.78
C ILE A 22 16.43 10.05 -12.76
N ASP A 23 17.43 10.91 -12.57
CA ASP A 23 17.61 12.04 -13.48
C ASP A 23 18.42 11.60 -14.70
N TYR A 24 17.76 11.61 -15.86
CA TYR A 24 18.35 11.17 -17.12
C TYR A 24 19.63 11.94 -17.46
N GLU A 25 19.62 13.27 -17.28
CA GLU A 25 20.76 14.13 -17.62
C GLU A 25 21.96 13.86 -16.70
N THR A 26 21.71 13.64 -15.41
CA THR A 26 22.74 13.20 -14.46
C THR A 26 23.34 11.86 -14.88
N ILE A 27 22.51 10.86 -15.19
CA ILE A 27 22.98 9.53 -15.61
C ILE A 27 23.80 9.62 -16.90
N LEU A 28 23.35 10.41 -17.88
CA LEU A 28 24.07 10.60 -19.14
C LEU A 28 25.43 11.27 -18.92
N THR A 29 25.46 12.31 -18.08
CA THR A 29 26.69 13.04 -17.75
C THR A 29 27.69 12.13 -17.04
N ASP A 30 27.23 11.38 -16.04
CA ASP A 30 28.06 10.44 -15.28
C ASP A 30 28.61 9.32 -16.17
N ALA A 31 27.77 8.76 -17.05
CA ALA A 31 28.17 7.70 -17.98
C ALA A 31 29.20 8.20 -19.02
N LEU A 32 29.02 9.41 -19.54
CA LEU A 32 30.00 10.03 -20.44
C LEU A 32 31.32 10.31 -19.73
N GLN A 33 31.28 10.76 -18.47
CA GLN A 33 32.48 10.99 -17.68
C GLN A 33 33.24 9.68 -17.40
N ASP A 34 32.55 8.61 -16.97
CA ASP A 34 33.16 7.28 -16.79
C ASP A 34 33.77 6.75 -18.10
N TYR A 35 33.10 6.99 -19.24
CA TYR A 35 33.66 6.68 -20.56
C TYR A 35 34.96 7.45 -20.83
N TYR A 36 34.99 8.76 -20.58
CA TYR A 36 36.18 9.58 -20.79
C TYR A 36 37.34 9.16 -19.88
N ASP A 37 37.07 8.91 -18.60
CA ASP A 37 38.08 8.46 -17.65
C ASP A 37 38.70 7.12 -18.08
N ARG A 38 37.88 6.19 -18.57
CA ARG A 38 38.35 4.90 -19.12
C ARG A 38 39.18 5.08 -20.39
N MET A 39 38.76 5.96 -21.29
CA MET A 39 39.51 6.22 -22.53
C MET A 39 40.84 6.90 -22.24
N ASP A 40 40.88 7.88 -21.35
CA ASP A 40 42.10 8.56 -20.91
C ASP A 40 43.09 7.56 -20.29
N ALA A 41 42.61 6.57 -19.53
CA ALA A 41 43.43 5.51 -18.96
C ALA A 41 44.07 4.57 -20.00
N THR A 42 43.56 4.51 -21.23
CA THR A 42 44.19 3.71 -22.31
C THR A 42 45.45 4.35 -22.89
N GLY A 43 45.64 5.66 -22.70
CA GLY A 43 46.73 6.43 -23.31
C GLY A 43 46.59 6.62 -24.84
N VAL A 44 45.48 6.21 -25.44
CA VAL A 44 45.19 6.43 -26.86
C VAL A 44 44.60 7.82 -27.05
N GLU A 45 45.14 8.61 -27.97
CA GLU A 45 44.52 9.89 -28.33
C GLU A 45 43.15 9.65 -29.01
N TYR A 46 42.13 10.33 -28.51
CA TYR A 46 40.79 10.33 -29.08
C TYR A 46 40.18 11.72 -28.98
N THR A 47 39.11 11.95 -29.73
CA THR A 47 38.33 13.20 -29.65
C THR A 47 37.12 12.97 -28.76
N LYS A 48 36.86 13.89 -27.82
CA LYS A 48 35.65 13.83 -26.99
C LYS A 48 34.39 13.91 -27.87
N LEU A 49 33.35 13.19 -27.47
CA LEU A 49 32.11 13.08 -28.23
C LEU A 49 31.37 14.42 -28.27
N ARG A 50 30.79 14.74 -29.42
CA ARG A 50 29.81 15.81 -29.60
C ARG A 50 28.41 15.22 -29.64
N GLU A 51 27.40 16.01 -29.32
CA GLU A 51 25.97 15.60 -29.41
C GLU A 51 25.56 15.12 -30.81
N SER A 52 26.23 15.62 -31.85
CA SER A 52 26.03 15.20 -33.24
C SER A 52 26.61 13.82 -33.57
N ASP A 53 27.50 13.29 -32.72
CA ASP A 53 28.22 12.07 -33.01
C ASP A 53 27.32 10.85 -32.78
N PRO A 54 27.34 9.83 -33.66
CA PRO A 54 26.49 8.65 -33.51
C PRO A 54 26.70 7.91 -32.18
N ALA A 55 27.91 7.91 -31.63
CA ALA A 55 28.21 7.31 -30.34
C ALA A 55 27.55 8.04 -29.17
N TYR A 56 27.27 9.35 -29.30
CA TYR A 56 26.51 10.10 -28.30
C TYR A 56 25.08 9.57 -28.19
N LYS A 57 24.46 9.21 -29.32
CA LYS A 57 23.13 8.56 -29.33
C LYS A 57 23.12 7.19 -28.67
N LEU A 58 24.23 6.46 -28.70
CA LEU A 58 24.35 5.23 -27.92
C LEU A 58 24.41 5.52 -26.42
N ALA A 59 25.10 6.58 -26.00
CA ALA A 59 25.12 7.03 -24.60
C ALA A 59 23.72 7.46 -24.12
N GLU A 60 22.95 8.17 -24.95
CA GLU A 60 21.54 8.51 -24.66
C GLU A 60 20.67 7.26 -24.46
N VAL A 61 20.80 6.26 -25.34
CA VAL A 61 20.07 4.98 -25.21
C VAL A 61 20.48 4.23 -23.94
N PHE A 62 21.77 4.25 -23.59
CA PHE A 62 22.28 3.65 -22.36
C PHE A 62 21.68 4.32 -21.13
N ALA A 63 21.77 5.65 -21.04
CA ALA A 63 21.23 6.43 -19.94
C ALA A 63 19.71 6.23 -19.77
N TYR A 64 18.96 6.22 -20.87
CA TYR A 64 17.52 5.94 -20.85
C TYR A 64 17.21 4.53 -20.31
N ARG A 65 17.96 3.51 -20.74
CA ARG A 65 17.76 2.13 -20.26
C ARG A 65 18.13 1.98 -18.79
N GLU A 66 19.23 2.59 -18.35
CA GLU A 66 19.63 2.60 -16.96
C GLU A 66 18.57 3.27 -16.08
N MET A 67 18.05 4.43 -16.51
CA MET A 67 16.95 5.13 -15.85
C MET A 67 15.73 4.21 -15.64
N LEU A 68 15.32 3.46 -16.67
CA LEU A 68 14.22 2.49 -16.57
C LEU A 68 14.52 1.33 -15.60
N VAL A 69 15.77 0.88 -15.54
CA VAL A 69 16.18 -0.18 -14.59
C VAL A 69 16.12 0.34 -13.15
N ARG A 70 16.63 1.55 -12.89
CA ARG A 70 16.54 2.20 -11.58
C ARG A 70 15.08 2.41 -11.17
N GLN A 71 14.24 2.90 -12.10
CA GLN A 71 12.80 3.03 -11.85
C GLN A 71 12.16 1.70 -11.46
N ARG A 72 12.43 0.62 -12.21
CA ARG A 72 11.89 -0.71 -11.88
C ARG A 72 12.37 -1.21 -10.52
N ALA A 73 13.63 -0.98 -10.16
CA ALA A 73 14.15 -1.33 -8.85
C ALA A 73 13.42 -0.56 -7.73
N ASN A 74 13.17 0.73 -7.95
CA ASN A 74 12.43 1.59 -7.02
C ASN A 74 10.98 1.13 -6.85
N ASP A 75 10.29 0.80 -7.94
CA ASP A 75 8.93 0.27 -7.91
C ASP A 75 8.89 -1.08 -7.17
N SER A 76 9.87 -1.96 -7.39
CA SER A 76 9.99 -3.25 -6.68
C SER A 76 10.23 -3.06 -5.17
N ALA A 77 11.03 -2.06 -4.79
CA ALA A 77 11.26 -1.72 -3.38
C ALA A 77 10.00 -1.11 -2.73
N LYS A 78 9.22 -0.32 -3.47
CA LYS A 78 7.94 0.23 -3.00
C LYS A 78 6.88 -0.87 -2.84
N ALA A 79 6.82 -1.85 -3.73
CA ALA A 79 5.88 -2.97 -3.68
C ALA A 79 5.94 -3.77 -2.36
N VAL A 80 7.12 -3.86 -1.72
CA VAL A 80 7.28 -4.57 -0.44
C VAL A 80 6.94 -3.72 0.78
N LEU A 81 6.52 -2.47 0.62
CA LEU A 81 6.12 -1.59 1.73
C LEU A 81 4.61 -1.41 1.75
N LEU A 82 3.96 -1.67 2.90
CA LEU A 82 2.49 -1.57 3.00
C LEU A 82 1.94 -0.21 2.57
N ALA A 83 2.70 0.86 2.83
CA ALA A 83 2.34 2.23 2.46
C ALA A 83 2.21 2.43 0.94
N TYR A 84 3.01 1.72 0.14
CA TYR A 84 3.10 1.93 -1.32
C TYR A 84 2.56 0.77 -2.15
N ALA A 85 2.46 -0.44 -1.58
CA ALA A 85 1.95 -1.61 -2.28
C ALA A 85 0.53 -1.36 -2.81
N THR A 86 0.28 -1.78 -4.04
CA THR A 86 -1.01 -1.67 -4.75
C THR A 86 -1.34 -2.98 -5.46
N GLY A 87 -2.61 -3.18 -5.82
CA GLY A 87 -3.04 -4.36 -6.58
C GLY A 87 -2.58 -5.68 -5.97
N SER A 88 -1.95 -6.55 -6.78
CA SER A 88 -1.49 -7.88 -6.36
C SER A 88 -0.45 -7.84 -5.24
N ASP A 89 0.43 -6.85 -5.21
CA ASP A 89 1.46 -6.76 -4.16
C ASP A 89 0.82 -6.49 -2.79
N LEU A 90 -0.23 -5.65 -2.78
CA LEU A 90 -1.02 -5.43 -1.58
C LEU A 90 -1.83 -6.68 -1.19
N ASP A 91 -2.32 -7.44 -2.16
CA ASP A 91 -3.05 -8.69 -1.91
C ASP A 91 -2.13 -9.74 -1.26
N HIS A 92 -0.88 -9.85 -1.69
CA HIS A 92 0.11 -10.72 -1.04
C HIS A 92 0.42 -10.29 0.39
N LYS A 93 0.51 -8.97 0.64
CA LYS A 93 0.65 -8.43 2.01
C LYS A 93 -0.56 -8.71 2.89
N ALA A 94 -1.75 -8.63 2.32
CA ALA A 94 -2.97 -8.98 3.04
C ALA A 94 -2.97 -10.46 3.41
N ALA A 95 -2.52 -11.33 2.51
CA ALA A 95 -2.44 -12.77 2.76
C ALA A 95 -1.52 -13.11 3.95
N GLU A 96 -0.41 -12.38 4.15
CA GLU A 96 0.45 -12.53 5.35
C GLU A 96 -0.30 -12.30 6.68
N LYS A 97 -1.42 -11.57 6.63
CA LYS A 97 -2.29 -11.29 7.77
C LYS A 97 -3.59 -12.10 7.76
N ASN A 98 -3.66 -13.16 6.95
CA ASN A 98 -4.87 -13.96 6.72
C ASN A 98 -6.07 -13.10 6.27
N LEU A 99 -5.80 -12.05 5.50
CA LEU A 99 -6.80 -11.19 4.88
C LEU A 99 -6.81 -11.43 3.38
N THR A 100 -7.99 -11.34 2.78
CA THR A 100 -8.17 -11.33 1.33
C THR A 100 -8.91 -10.08 0.89
N ARG A 101 -8.71 -9.72 -0.38
CA ARG A 101 -9.47 -8.65 -1.01
C ARG A 101 -10.94 -9.01 -1.03
N ARG A 102 -11.78 -8.16 -0.45
CA ARG A 102 -13.23 -8.37 -0.42
C ARG A 102 -13.85 -8.14 -1.78
N LEU A 103 -14.71 -9.07 -2.16
CA LEU A 103 -15.70 -8.85 -3.20
C LEU A 103 -16.82 -7.96 -2.64
N ILE A 104 -17.12 -6.87 -3.34
CA ILE A 104 -18.21 -5.93 -3.02
C ILE A 104 -19.46 -6.31 -3.80
N SER A 105 -19.31 -6.61 -5.10
CA SER A 105 -20.40 -7.11 -5.93
C SER A 105 -19.89 -8.14 -6.93
N GLU A 106 -20.66 -9.22 -7.10
CA GLU A 106 -20.42 -10.25 -8.11
C GLU A 106 -20.40 -9.65 -9.52
N ALA A 107 -19.70 -10.31 -10.43
CA ALA A 107 -19.78 -9.99 -11.85
C ALA A 107 -21.19 -10.28 -12.38
N THR A 108 -21.64 -9.49 -13.34
CA THR A 108 -22.86 -9.73 -14.11
C THR A 108 -22.48 -9.96 -15.58
N GLU A 109 -23.46 -10.25 -16.45
CA GLU A 109 -23.18 -10.43 -17.89
C GLU A 109 -22.55 -9.19 -18.54
N THR A 110 -22.78 -8.00 -17.98
CA THR A 110 -22.38 -6.72 -18.55
C THR A 110 -21.36 -5.95 -17.73
N PHE A 111 -21.09 -6.37 -16.49
CA PHE A 111 -20.18 -5.69 -15.58
C PHE A 111 -19.26 -6.67 -14.86
N ASP A 112 -17.98 -6.33 -14.78
CA ASP A 112 -17.01 -7.07 -13.98
C ASP A 112 -17.35 -7.00 -12.48
N ALA A 113 -16.83 -7.97 -11.73
CA ALA A 113 -16.89 -7.99 -10.28
C ALA A 113 -16.23 -6.73 -9.69
N VAL A 114 -16.87 -6.12 -8.69
CA VAL A 114 -16.32 -4.97 -7.97
C VAL A 114 -15.67 -5.46 -6.69
N TYR A 115 -14.39 -5.12 -6.52
CA TYR A 115 -13.62 -5.45 -5.34
C TYR A 115 -13.36 -4.21 -4.48
N GLU A 116 -13.02 -4.42 -3.20
CA GLU A 116 -12.61 -3.33 -2.33
C GLU A 116 -11.37 -2.61 -2.87
N THR A 117 -11.26 -1.33 -2.54
CA THR A 117 -10.14 -0.50 -2.97
C THR A 117 -8.86 -0.80 -2.19
N ASP A 118 -7.71 -0.45 -2.78
CA ASP A 118 -6.41 -0.59 -2.10
C ASP A 118 -6.34 0.20 -0.79
N ALA A 119 -7.00 1.37 -0.72
CA ALA A 119 -7.07 2.15 0.51
C ALA A 119 -7.83 1.40 1.63
N SER A 120 -8.96 0.77 1.29
CA SER A 120 -9.75 -0.04 2.24
C SER A 120 -8.95 -1.26 2.71
N LEU A 121 -8.37 -2.01 1.78
CA LEU A 121 -7.57 -3.20 2.10
C LEU A 121 -6.36 -2.83 2.96
N ARG A 122 -5.62 -1.76 2.61
CA ARG A 122 -4.47 -1.28 3.39
C ARG A 122 -4.83 -0.93 4.83
N LYS A 123 -5.96 -0.24 5.05
CA LYS A 123 -6.47 0.06 6.40
C LYS A 123 -6.72 -1.22 7.20
N ARG A 124 -7.33 -2.24 6.60
CA ARG A 124 -7.56 -3.54 7.25
C ARG A 124 -6.26 -4.28 7.58
N VAL A 125 -5.30 -4.27 6.67
CA VAL A 125 -3.98 -4.88 6.89
C VAL A 125 -3.24 -4.18 8.03
N GLN A 126 -3.32 -2.86 8.10
CA GLN A 126 -2.71 -2.07 9.19
C GLN A 126 -3.36 -2.37 10.54
N LEU A 127 -4.67 -2.61 10.58
CA LEU A 127 -5.42 -2.99 11.79
C LEU A 127 -5.24 -4.45 12.19
N ALA A 128 -4.71 -5.32 11.32
CA ALA A 128 -4.63 -6.76 11.57
C ALA A 128 -3.94 -7.16 12.89
N PRO A 129 -2.85 -6.50 13.35
CA PRO A 129 -2.23 -6.79 14.63
C PRO A 129 -3.18 -6.62 15.83
N GLU A 130 -4.14 -5.68 15.74
CA GLU A 130 -5.13 -5.43 16.80
C GLU A 130 -6.14 -6.58 16.93
N GLY A 131 -6.25 -7.44 15.91
CA GLY A 131 -7.10 -8.63 15.93
C GLY A 131 -6.55 -9.81 16.73
N TYR A 132 -5.29 -9.74 17.20
CA TYR A 132 -4.68 -10.81 18.00
C TYR A 132 -4.98 -10.69 19.50
N THR A 133 -5.54 -9.57 19.96
CA THR A 133 -5.85 -9.37 21.38
C THR A 133 -7.19 -10.01 21.76
N THR A 134 -7.17 -10.80 22.83
CA THR A 134 -8.38 -11.42 23.42
C THR A 134 -9.05 -10.49 24.45
N ALA A 135 -8.40 -9.39 24.83
CA ALA A 135 -8.80 -8.55 25.95
C ALA A 135 -9.84 -7.45 25.61
N GLY A 136 -10.38 -7.44 24.39
CA GLY A 136 -11.40 -6.46 23.99
C GLY A 136 -10.90 -5.01 24.00
N SER A 137 -9.69 -4.76 23.50
CA SER A 137 -9.18 -3.40 23.32
C SER A 137 -9.98 -2.63 22.26
N GLU A 138 -9.85 -1.31 22.26
CA GLU A 138 -10.43 -0.46 21.21
C GLU A 138 -10.04 -0.93 19.80
N GLY A 139 -8.76 -1.25 19.59
CA GLY A 139 -8.24 -1.82 18.35
C GLY A 139 -8.90 -3.13 17.94
N SER A 140 -9.25 -3.99 18.90
CA SER A 140 -9.95 -5.26 18.63
C SER A 140 -11.34 -5.02 18.06
N TYR A 141 -12.11 -4.10 18.66
CA TYR A 141 -13.41 -3.70 18.13
C TYR A 141 -13.30 -3.10 16.73
N LEU A 142 -12.28 -2.25 16.51
CA LEU A 142 -12.00 -1.67 15.19
C LEU A 142 -11.72 -2.77 14.17
N PHE A 143 -10.79 -3.67 14.43
CA PHE A 143 -10.41 -4.71 13.48
C PHE A 143 -11.56 -5.70 13.21
N HIS A 144 -12.17 -6.28 14.24
CA HIS A 144 -13.22 -7.28 14.06
C HIS A 144 -14.47 -6.67 13.46
N GLY A 145 -14.84 -5.47 13.89
CA GLY A 145 -15.99 -4.75 13.35
C GLY A 145 -15.80 -4.34 11.89
N MET A 146 -14.62 -3.81 11.53
CA MET A 146 -14.26 -3.55 10.12
C MET A 146 -14.29 -4.83 9.28
N ASN A 147 -14.06 -6.01 9.87
CA ASN A 147 -14.06 -7.31 9.20
C ASN A 147 -15.35 -8.12 9.25
N ALA A 148 -16.41 -7.57 9.85
CA ALA A 148 -17.69 -8.27 9.96
C ALA A 148 -18.44 -8.38 8.62
N ASP A 149 -18.37 -7.36 7.77
CA ASP A 149 -19.13 -7.29 6.51
C ASP A 149 -18.43 -6.35 5.51
N SER A 150 -18.54 -6.61 4.20
CA SER A 150 -17.93 -5.78 3.16
C SER A 150 -18.53 -4.38 3.06
N ARG A 151 -19.75 -4.20 3.57
CA ARG A 151 -20.45 -2.90 3.59
C ARG A 151 -20.01 -1.98 4.72
N VAL A 152 -19.16 -2.44 5.64
CA VAL A 152 -18.59 -1.59 6.69
C VAL A 152 -17.52 -0.67 6.09
N LYS A 153 -17.83 0.62 6.01
CA LYS A 153 -16.89 1.67 5.58
C LYS A 153 -15.97 2.11 6.72
N ASP A 154 -16.55 2.30 7.90
CA ASP A 154 -15.82 2.67 9.10
C ASP A 154 -16.56 2.21 10.35
N ILE A 155 -15.82 2.12 11.46
CA ILE A 155 -16.37 1.79 12.76
C ILE A 155 -15.71 2.63 13.84
N GLN A 156 -16.49 3.12 14.79
CA GLN A 156 -15.97 3.85 15.95
C GLN A 156 -16.54 3.22 17.23
N PRO A 157 -15.72 2.48 18.00
CA PRO A 157 -16.08 2.10 19.35
C PRO A 157 -16.01 3.33 20.28
N PHE A 158 -16.95 3.39 21.22
CA PHE A 158 -17.03 4.43 22.24
C PHE A 158 -17.59 3.83 23.53
N SER A 159 -16.98 4.12 24.68
CA SER A 159 -17.47 3.65 25.97
C SER A 159 -18.02 4.83 26.78
N PRO A 160 -19.36 5.02 26.83
CA PRO A 160 -19.96 6.08 27.63
C PRO A 160 -19.81 5.85 29.14
N THR A 161 -19.80 4.59 29.56
CA THR A 161 -19.65 4.14 30.95
C THR A 161 -18.87 2.82 31.00
N GLU A 162 -18.19 2.55 32.11
CA GLU A 162 -17.48 1.28 32.31
C GLU A 162 -18.38 0.07 32.05
N GLY A 163 -17.84 -0.92 31.34
CA GLY A 163 -18.56 -2.16 30.99
C GLY A 163 -19.58 -2.02 29.85
N VAL A 164 -19.77 -0.82 29.28
CA VAL A 164 -20.66 -0.58 28.13
C VAL A 164 -19.85 -0.04 26.96
N VAL A 165 -19.96 -0.68 25.80
CA VAL A 165 -19.33 -0.24 24.55
C VAL A 165 -20.41 -0.02 23.50
N SER A 166 -20.52 1.22 23.02
CA SER A 166 -21.31 1.61 21.86
C SER A 166 -20.44 1.52 20.62
N ILE A 167 -20.98 0.92 19.56
CA ILE A 167 -20.29 0.72 18.28
C ILE A 167 -21.05 1.52 17.21
N TYR A 168 -20.42 2.58 16.72
CA TYR A 168 -20.96 3.37 15.61
C TYR A 168 -20.45 2.80 14.29
N VAL A 169 -21.36 2.46 13.37
CA VAL A 169 -21.03 1.83 12.07
C VAL A 169 -21.41 2.78 10.94
N LEU A 170 -20.47 3.01 10.02
CA LEU A 170 -20.70 3.74 8.78
C LEU A 170 -20.77 2.74 7.60
N SER A 171 -21.82 2.83 6.79
CA SER A 171 -22.00 2.00 5.61
C SER A 171 -21.26 2.55 4.39
N THR A 172 -20.85 1.67 3.47
CA THR A 172 -20.44 2.04 2.11
C THR A 172 -21.63 2.30 1.20
N GLU A 173 -22.83 1.87 1.58
CA GLU A 173 -24.05 1.97 0.77
C GLU A 173 -24.82 3.27 1.05
N GLY A 174 -25.55 3.76 0.03
CA GLY A 174 -26.49 4.88 0.17
C GLY A 174 -25.84 6.15 0.70
N ASP A 175 -26.46 6.74 1.73
CA ASP A 175 -25.99 7.94 2.43
C ASP A 175 -25.02 7.64 3.59
N GLY A 176 -24.60 6.38 3.73
CA GLY A 176 -23.76 5.91 4.82
C GLY A 176 -24.53 5.36 6.02
N THR A 177 -25.87 5.43 6.03
CA THR A 177 -26.68 4.82 7.09
C THR A 177 -26.54 3.30 7.06
N ALA A 178 -26.17 2.71 8.20
CA ALA A 178 -26.08 1.26 8.35
C ALA A 178 -27.48 0.64 8.46
N SER A 179 -27.77 -0.35 7.60
CA SER A 179 -29.01 -1.13 7.69
C SER A 179 -29.03 -2.02 8.95
N GLU A 180 -30.21 -2.42 9.41
CA GLU A 180 -30.35 -3.35 10.54
C GLU A 180 -29.60 -4.67 10.31
N THR A 181 -29.62 -5.19 9.08
CA THR A 181 -28.84 -6.37 8.70
C THR A 181 -27.34 -6.16 8.89
N LEU A 182 -26.81 -5.00 8.47
CA LEU A 182 -25.40 -4.67 8.65
C LEU A 182 -25.04 -4.57 10.15
N LEU A 183 -25.86 -3.88 10.94
CA LEU A 183 -25.67 -3.76 12.39
C LEU A 183 -25.71 -5.12 13.10
N SER A 184 -26.62 -6.01 12.66
CA SER A 184 -26.71 -7.38 13.18
C SER A 184 -25.45 -8.19 12.88
N ASN A 185 -24.93 -8.13 11.65
CA ASN A 185 -23.69 -8.81 11.26
C ASN A 185 -22.50 -8.32 12.10
N VAL A 186 -22.36 -7.01 12.28
CA VAL A 186 -21.31 -6.40 13.12
C VAL A 186 -21.45 -6.86 14.57
N SER A 187 -22.66 -6.80 15.14
CA SER A 187 -22.93 -7.25 16.50
C SER A 187 -22.61 -8.72 16.71
N ALA A 188 -22.99 -9.58 15.75
CA ALA A 188 -22.68 -11.01 15.80
C ALA A 188 -21.16 -11.27 15.77
N ALA A 189 -20.43 -10.57 14.89
CA ALA A 189 -18.98 -10.71 14.79
C ALA A 189 -18.25 -10.27 16.07
N LEU A 190 -18.67 -9.16 16.68
CA LEU A 190 -18.04 -8.62 17.89
C LEU A 190 -18.36 -9.42 19.16
N ASN A 191 -19.47 -10.15 19.18
CA ASN A 191 -19.86 -11.00 20.30
C ASN A 191 -19.48 -12.48 20.09
N GLN A 192 -18.86 -12.83 18.96
CA GLN A 192 -18.48 -14.20 18.68
C GLN A 192 -17.33 -14.63 19.60
N LYS A 193 -17.58 -15.65 20.44
CA LYS A 193 -16.52 -16.27 21.23
C LYS A 193 -15.62 -17.08 20.32
N ARG A 194 -14.40 -16.59 20.06
CA ARG A 194 -13.38 -17.36 19.34
C ARG A 194 -12.81 -18.44 20.27
N TYR A 195 -12.90 -19.70 19.85
CA TYR A 195 -12.08 -20.78 20.40
C TYR A 195 -10.80 -20.80 19.56
N ASP A 196 -9.68 -20.47 20.17
CA ASP A 196 -8.37 -20.60 19.52
C ASP A 196 -8.07 -22.11 19.39
N HIS A 197 -7.83 -22.57 18.16
CA HIS A 197 -7.25 -23.89 17.85
C HIS A 197 -5.82 -23.70 17.35
#